data_AF-A0A1Q2M4R5-F1
#
_entry.id   AF-A0A1Q2M4R5-F1
#
_cell.length_a   1.000
_cell.length_b   1.000
_cell.length_c   1.000
_cell.angle_alpha   90.00
_cell.angle_beta   90.00
_cell.angle_gamma   90.00
#
_symmetry.space_group_name_H-M   'P 1'
#
loop_
_entity.id
_entity.type
_entity.pdbx_description
1 polymer ?
#
loop_
_entity_poly.entity_id
_entity_poly.type
_entity_poly.pdbx_seq_one_letter_code
_entity_poly.pdbx_strand_id
1 'polypeptide(L)'
;MTVTIVYPPRERLANLPTPLQPLDRITERFSKPYGGPRIWVKRDDLTESAMSGNKLRKLEFIVAEARRSGADTLITCGGEQSNHCRATALAAAKCGLRAHVLLRQSRPKSKVSDPPDGNLLVDYLAGAKVSLYPLQEYLSRLPELFQEWEQHYLQQGSKALSIPTGGSDGLGVWGYIAGVEELIEDCRREGFSPEHLVCASGSGGTQAGMTLGCQLLGEDAQVTGYAVCDDEGYFVNKVCEDVSDWYRRYPELVPKGFVFNKDPVKVVDEYIGPGYAIATDEIYRAIAMLAQQEGLLLDPVYTGKAFYGMLQDIEKGRYADSDNLVFVHTGGQFGVFPQRDGFKNSWGD
;
A
#
# COMPACT_ATOMS: atom_id res chain seq x y z
N MET A 1 28.96 10.16 3.89
CA MET A 1 29.20 8.72 3.66
C MET A 1 27.89 8.14 3.18
N THR A 2 27.82 7.54 2.00
CA THR A 2 26.61 6.85 1.54
C THR A 2 26.36 5.65 2.44
N VAL A 3 25.29 5.68 3.22
CA VAL A 3 24.89 4.54 4.05
C VAL A 3 24.48 3.42 3.10
N THR A 4 25.17 2.28 3.17
CA THR A 4 24.80 1.09 2.40
C THR A 4 23.83 0.26 3.24
N ILE A 5 22.59 0.13 2.79
CA ILE A 5 21.60 -0.72 3.44
C ILE A 5 21.85 -2.18 3.05
N VAL A 6 21.95 -3.07 4.03
CA VAL A 6 22.05 -4.52 3.79
C VAL A 6 20.66 -5.12 3.86
N TYR A 7 20.22 -5.73 2.76
CA TYR A 7 18.87 -6.30 2.64
C TYR A 7 18.87 -7.81 2.96
N PRO A 8 17.77 -8.33 3.56
CA PRO A 8 17.53 -9.76 3.62
C PRO A 8 17.22 -10.32 2.22
N PRO A 9 17.17 -11.66 2.05
CA PRO A 9 16.82 -12.28 0.77
C PRO A 9 15.50 -11.75 0.19
N ARG A 10 15.47 -11.62 -1.13
CA ARG A 10 14.35 -11.04 -1.89
C ARG A 10 14.16 -11.78 -3.20
N GLU A 11 12.92 -12.10 -3.54
CA GLU A 11 12.52 -12.57 -4.86
C GLU A 11 12.34 -11.40 -5.83
N ARG A 12 12.61 -11.59 -7.13
CA ARG A 12 12.40 -10.54 -8.13
C ARG A 12 11.07 -10.76 -8.85
N LEU A 13 10.00 -10.17 -8.32
CA LEU A 13 8.65 -10.28 -8.84
C LEU A 13 8.17 -9.00 -9.53
N ALA A 14 8.62 -7.84 -9.06
CA ALA A 14 8.22 -6.53 -9.57
C ALA A 14 9.11 -6.06 -10.73
N ASN A 15 8.49 -5.38 -11.69
CA ASN A 15 9.15 -4.62 -12.74
C ASN A 15 9.64 -3.29 -12.16
N LEU A 16 10.93 -3.21 -11.86
CA LEU A 16 11.59 -2.05 -11.24
C LEU A 16 12.78 -1.57 -12.07
N PRO A 17 13.16 -0.28 -11.98
CA PRO A 17 12.48 0.77 -11.21
C PRO A 17 11.13 1.17 -11.81
N THR A 18 10.18 1.59 -10.98
CA THR A 18 8.92 2.17 -11.48
C THR A 18 9.12 3.62 -11.91
N PRO A 19 8.38 4.14 -12.91
CA PRO A 19 8.57 5.51 -13.38
C PRO A 19 8.29 6.57 -12.29
N LEU A 20 9.12 7.63 -12.28
CA LEU A 20 8.80 8.92 -11.67
C LEU A 20 8.42 9.89 -12.80
N GLN A 21 7.30 10.58 -12.68
CA GLN A 21 6.84 11.52 -13.72
C GLN A 21 6.19 12.76 -13.07
N PRO A 22 6.34 13.95 -13.68
CA PRO A 22 5.65 15.14 -13.20
C PRO A 22 4.15 15.08 -13.52
N LEU A 23 3.35 15.72 -12.67
CA LEU A 23 1.92 15.99 -12.91
C LEU A 23 1.76 17.47 -13.25
N ASP A 24 2.24 17.88 -14.42
CA ASP A 24 2.34 19.30 -14.77
C ASP A 24 0.96 19.98 -14.82
N ARG A 25 -0.08 19.32 -15.37
CA ARG A 25 -1.42 19.93 -15.46
C ARG A 25 -2.08 20.04 -14.10
N ILE A 26 -1.88 19.05 -13.23
CA ILE A 26 -2.32 19.13 -11.83
C ILE A 26 -1.57 20.22 -11.09
N THR A 27 -0.24 20.32 -11.28
CA THR A 27 0.61 21.34 -10.65
C THR A 27 0.13 22.74 -11.01
N GLU A 28 -0.06 23.04 -12.30
CA GLU A 28 -0.55 24.36 -12.75
C GLU A 28 -1.92 24.71 -12.17
N ARG A 29 -2.81 23.72 -12.05
CA ARG A 29 -4.20 23.96 -11.69
C ARG A 29 -4.46 23.98 -10.19
N PHE A 30 -3.78 23.12 -9.43
CA PHE A 30 -4.11 22.86 -8.03
C PHE A 30 -2.96 23.15 -7.06
N SER A 31 -1.76 23.43 -7.56
CA SER A 31 -0.60 23.72 -6.71
C SER A 31 -0.15 25.17 -6.81
N LYS A 32 0.25 25.61 -8.00
CA LYS A 32 0.76 26.97 -8.22
C LYS A 32 -0.16 28.11 -7.76
N PRO A 33 -1.51 28.04 -7.95
CA PRO A 33 -2.39 29.11 -7.48
C PRO A 33 -2.36 29.34 -5.96
N TYR A 34 -1.89 28.34 -5.21
CA TYR A 34 -1.79 28.36 -3.76
C TYR A 34 -0.32 28.45 -3.28
N GLY A 35 0.61 28.75 -4.19
CA GLY A 35 2.05 28.76 -3.91
C GLY A 35 2.65 27.37 -3.63
N GLY A 36 1.93 26.29 -3.98
CA GLY A 36 2.37 24.92 -3.68
C GLY A 36 3.47 24.39 -4.60
N PRO A 37 4.00 23.18 -4.28
CA PRO A 37 5.15 22.59 -4.95
C PRO A 37 4.82 22.06 -6.34
N ARG A 38 5.86 21.74 -7.11
CA ARG A 38 5.69 20.84 -8.26
C ARG A 38 5.32 19.44 -7.77
N ILE A 39 4.24 18.89 -8.31
CA ILE A 39 3.75 17.57 -7.95
C ILE A 39 4.32 16.54 -8.91
N TRP A 40 4.94 15.50 -8.34
CA TRP A 40 5.41 14.32 -9.04
C TRP A 40 4.60 13.10 -8.61
N VAL A 41 4.56 12.08 -9.46
CA VAL A 41 4.01 10.77 -9.10
C VAL A 41 5.03 9.67 -9.31
N LYS A 42 5.24 8.87 -8.26
CA LYS A 42 5.95 7.59 -8.33
C LYS A 42 4.95 6.49 -8.69
N ARG A 43 5.12 5.87 -9.85
CA ARG A 43 4.17 4.94 -10.50
C ARG A 43 4.28 3.52 -9.97
N ASP A 44 4.14 3.35 -8.67
CA ASP A 44 4.16 2.03 -8.02
C ASP A 44 2.97 1.14 -8.39
N ASP A 45 1.95 1.69 -9.04
CA ASP A 45 0.93 0.95 -9.75
C ASP A 45 1.46 0.11 -10.92
N LEU A 46 2.64 0.42 -11.43
CA LEU A 46 3.26 -0.27 -12.57
C LEU A 46 4.29 -1.33 -12.16
N THR A 47 4.33 -1.72 -10.87
CA THR A 47 5.20 -2.83 -10.41
C THR A 47 4.92 -4.14 -11.13
N GLU A 48 3.69 -4.34 -11.62
CA GLU A 48 3.27 -5.41 -12.54
C GLU A 48 1.84 -5.09 -13.03
N SER A 49 1.29 -5.79 -14.02
CA SER A 49 -0.07 -5.55 -14.49
C SER A 49 -1.15 -6.01 -13.51
N ALA A 50 -1.15 -7.29 -13.11
CA ALA A 50 -2.22 -7.92 -12.34
C ALA A 50 -1.84 -8.07 -10.86
N MET A 51 -0.57 -8.25 -10.52
CA MET A 51 -0.07 -8.18 -9.14
C MET A 51 0.09 -6.74 -8.62
N SER A 52 -0.10 -5.76 -9.52
CA SER A 52 0.18 -4.33 -9.41
C SER A 52 0.12 -3.69 -8.02
N GLY A 53 0.93 -2.64 -7.87
CA GLY A 53 0.88 -1.75 -6.72
C GLY A 53 1.95 -2.05 -5.68
N ASN A 54 1.76 -1.43 -4.53
CA ASN A 54 2.71 -1.45 -3.42
C ASN A 54 2.92 -2.82 -2.78
N LYS A 55 1.94 -3.70 -2.86
CA LYS A 55 1.98 -5.00 -2.19
C LYS A 55 3.07 -5.89 -2.78
N LEU A 56 3.34 -5.77 -4.07
CA LEU A 56 4.33 -6.61 -4.73
C LEU A 56 5.75 -6.37 -4.19
N ARG A 57 6.13 -5.11 -3.92
CA ARG A 57 7.43 -4.79 -3.29
C ARG A 57 7.62 -5.50 -1.95
N LYS A 58 6.57 -5.58 -1.14
CA LYS A 58 6.61 -6.29 0.15
C LYS A 58 6.64 -7.81 -0.06
N LEU A 59 5.84 -8.30 -1.00
CA LEU A 59 5.72 -9.73 -1.30
C LEU A 59 7.02 -10.34 -1.80
N GLU A 60 7.89 -9.57 -2.45
CA GLU A 60 9.22 -10.05 -2.84
C GLU A 60 10.06 -10.54 -1.65
N PHE A 61 9.98 -9.87 -0.50
CA PHE A 61 10.65 -10.32 0.73
C PHE A 61 9.86 -11.43 1.44
N ILE A 62 8.52 -11.34 1.44
CA ILE A 62 7.65 -12.34 2.07
C ILE A 62 7.75 -13.70 1.38
N VAL A 63 7.77 -13.74 0.05
CA VAL A 63 7.93 -14.98 -0.73
C VAL A 63 9.33 -15.56 -0.53
N ALA A 64 10.37 -14.72 -0.46
CA ALA A 64 11.71 -15.18 -0.13
C ALA A 64 11.76 -15.86 1.25
N GLU A 65 11.08 -15.27 2.24
CA GLU A 65 10.95 -15.86 3.58
C GLU A 65 10.14 -17.16 3.57
N ALA A 66 9.05 -17.24 2.79
CA ALA A 66 8.28 -18.47 2.63
C ALA A 66 9.17 -19.60 2.10
N ARG A 67 9.95 -19.35 1.04
CA ARG A 67 10.89 -20.34 0.50
C ARG A 67 11.97 -20.72 1.51
N ARG A 68 12.59 -19.74 2.17
CA ARG A 68 13.66 -19.97 3.16
C ARG A 68 13.17 -20.82 4.33
N SER A 69 11.94 -20.59 4.78
CA SER A 69 11.33 -21.35 5.87
C SER A 69 10.72 -22.69 5.43
N GLY A 70 10.71 -22.99 4.12
CA GLY A 70 10.12 -24.21 3.56
C GLY A 70 8.59 -24.20 3.56
N ALA A 71 7.96 -23.02 3.61
CA ALA A 71 6.52 -22.87 3.44
C ALA A 71 6.12 -23.03 1.97
N ASP A 72 5.06 -23.79 1.74
CA ASP A 72 4.47 -24.04 0.42
C ASP A 72 3.13 -23.31 0.23
N THR A 73 2.57 -22.73 1.31
CA THR A 73 1.28 -22.05 1.33
C THR A 73 1.39 -20.68 1.99
N LEU A 74 0.83 -19.66 1.35
CA LEU A 74 0.69 -18.32 1.92
C LEU A 74 -0.74 -18.14 2.43
N ILE A 75 -0.90 -17.77 3.70
CA ILE A 75 -2.20 -17.40 4.27
C ILE A 75 -2.20 -15.89 4.49
N THR A 76 -3.23 -15.20 4.03
CA THR A 76 -3.38 -13.76 4.31
C THR A 76 -4.84 -13.37 4.46
N CYS A 77 -5.11 -12.10 4.75
CA CYS A 77 -6.43 -11.61 5.03
C CYS A 77 -6.73 -10.21 4.47
N GLY A 78 -8.01 -9.89 4.35
CA GLY A 78 -8.47 -8.59 3.87
C GLY A 78 -9.98 -8.51 3.68
N GLY A 79 -10.43 -7.45 3.00
CA GLY A 79 -11.80 -7.38 2.49
C GLY A 79 -11.94 -8.13 1.18
N GLU A 80 -13.18 -8.36 0.73
CA GLU A 80 -13.47 -8.98 -0.57
C GLU A 80 -12.71 -8.32 -1.73
N GLN A 81 -12.53 -6.99 -1.69
CA GLN A 81 -11.81 -6.22 -2.69
C GLN A 81 -10.35 -5.90 -2.29
N SER A 82 -9.73 -6.75 -1.48
CA SER A 82 -8.36 -6.53 -0.99
C SER A 82 -7.33 -6.63 -2.12
N ASN A 83 -6.67 -5.51 -2.40
CA ASN A 83 -5.50 -5.48 -3.29
C ASN A 83 -4.36 -6.37 -2.77
N HIS A 84 -4.26 -6.55 -1.44
CA HIS A 84 -3.24 -7.42 -0.85
C HIS A 84 -3.53 -8.89 -1.12
N CYS A 85 -4.77 -9.34 -0.93
CA CYS A 85 -5.14 -10.73 -1.18
C CYS A 85 -4.87 -11.11 -2.64
N ARG A 86 -5.32 -10.24 -3.56
CA ARG A 86 -5.10 -10.41 -5.00
C ARG A 86 -3.62 -10.47 -5.39
N ALA A 87 -2.81 -9.56 -4.86
CA ALA A 87 -1.37 -9.58 -5.13
C ALA A 87 -0.70 -10.84 -4.54
N THR A 88 -1.07 -11.25 -3.32
CA THR A 88 -0.55 -12.46 -2.67
C THR A 88 -0.94 -13.72 -3.44
N ALA A 89 -2.19 -13.84 -3.89
CA ALA A 89 -2.69 -14.96 -4.66
C ALA A 89 -1.92 -15.15 -5.97
N LEU A 90 -1.74 -14.07 -6.74
CA LEU A 90 -0.98 -14.10 -7.98
C LEU A 90 0.51 -14.35 -7.76
N ALA A 91 1.11 -13.74 -6.72
CA ALA A 91 2.52 -13.96 -6.39
C ALA A 91 2.77 -15.43 -5.99
N ALA A 92 1.86 -16.03 -5.22
CA ALA A 92 1.91 -17.44 -4.86
C ALA A 92 1.84 -18.31 -6.12
N ALA A 93 0.84 -18.09 -6.99
CA ALA A 93 0.66 -18.82 -8.23
C ALA A 93 1.91 -18.75 -9.13
N LYS A 94 2.48 -17.54 -9.31
CA LYS A 94 3.71 -17.32 -10.09
C LYS A 94 4.92 -18.09 -9.52
N CYS A 95 4.96 -18.27 -8.20
CA CYS A 95 6.07 -18.92 -7.50
C CYS A 95 5.88 -20.42 -7.30
N GLY A 96 4.76 -20.99 -7.73
CA GLY A 96 4.40 -22.39 -7.46
C GLY A 96 4.00 -22.65 -6.01
N LEU A 97 3.60 -21.61 -5.27
CA LEU A 97 3.04 -21.70 -3.92
C LEU A 97 1.52 -21.72 -3.98
N ARG A 98 0.89 -22.23 -2.93
CA ARG A 98 -0.56 -22.09 -2.72
C ARG A 98 -0.88 -20.79 -2.01
N ALA A 99 -2.08 -20.26 -2.24
CA ALA A 99 -2.60 -19.11 -1.51
C ALA A 99 -3.94 -19.45 -0.85
N HIS A 100 -4.11 -18.98 0.38
CA HIS A 100 -5.37 -18.98 1.10
C HIS A 100 -5.67 -17.58 1.61
N VAL A 101 -6.75 -16.98 1.11
CA VAL A 101 -7.20 -15.64 1.50
C VAL A 101 -8.41 -15.72 2.44
N LEU A 102 -8.26 -15.15 3.63
CA LEU A 102 -9.30 -15.02 4.66
C LEU A 102 -9.98 -13.66 4.49
N LEU A 103 -11.20 -13.65 3.98
CA LEU A 103 -11.88 -12.44 3.56
C LEU A 103 -13.03 -12.10 4.51
N ARG A 104 -13.07 -10.85 5.00
CA ARG A 104 -14.26 -10.33 5.69
C ARG A 104 -15.36 -10.04 4.68
N GLN A 105 -16.57 -10.48 4.99
CA GLN A 105 -17.76 -10.15 4.20
C GLN A 105 -18.16 -8.70 4.45
N SER A 106 -18.24 -7.93 3.37
CA SER A 106 -18.58 -6.49 3.45
C SER A 106 -20.09 -6.27 3.49
N ARG A 107 -20.88 -7.28 3.10
CA ARG A 107 -22.33 -7.24 3.01
C ARG A 107 -22.93 -8.59 3.42
N PRO A 108 -24.22 -8.67 3.80
CA PRO A 108 -24.90 -9.94 4.00
C PRO A 108 -24.74 -10.86 2.78
N LYS A 109 -24.78 -12.19 2.96
CA LYS A 109 -24.54 -13.20 1.90
C LYS A 109 -25.31 -12.95 0.60
N SER A 110 -26.48 -12.31 0.65
CA SER A 110 -27.31 -11.95 -0.51
C SER A 110 -26.76 -10.80 -1.38
N LYS A 111 -25.62 -10.20 -1.01
CA LYS A 111 -25.02 -9.03 -1.69
C LYS A 111 -23.51 -9.16 -1.96
N VAL A 112 -22.93 -10.36 -1.79
CA VAL A 112 -21.61 -10.66 -2.36
C VAL A 112 -21.75 -10.53 -3.89
N SER A 113 -20.77 -9.97 -4.58
CA SER A 113 -20.83 -9.88 -6.05
C SER A 113 -20.97 -11.29 -6.63
N ASP A 114 -22.12 -11.57 -7.24
CA ASP A 114 -22.39 -12.79 -8.00
C ASP A 114 -22.85 -12.38 -9.42
N PRO A 115 -22.00 -12.54 -10.46
CA PRO A 115 -20.67 -13.17 -10.41
C PRO A 115 -19.61 -12.33 -9.65
N PRO A 116 -18.49 -12.93 -9.18
CA PRO A 116 -17.40 -12.20 -8.54
C PRO A 116 -16.80 -11.14 -9.46
N ASP A 117 -16.41 -9.99 -8.89
CA ASP A 117 -15.86 -8.84 -9.62
C ASP A 117 -14.55 -8.35 -8.99
N GLY A 118 -13.76 -7.56 -9.75
CA GLY A 118 -12.56 -6.90 -9.27
C GLY A 118 -11.50 -7.86 -8.70
N ASN A 119 -10.97 -7.52 -7.52
CA ASN A 119 -9.91 -8.29 -6.86
C ASN A 119 -10.37 -9.72 -6.50
N LEU A 120 -11.62 -9.90 -6.06
CA LEU A 120 -12.15 -11.22 -5.68
C LEU A 120 -12.18 -12.19 -6.87
N LEU A 121 -12.55 -11.70 -8.05
CA LEU A 121 -12.49 -12.51 -9.27
C LEU A 121 -11.07 -12.98 -9.55
N VAL A 122 -10.09 -12.08 -9.40
CA VAL A 122 -8.67 -12.39 -9.64
C VAL A 122 -8.14 -13.37 -8.61
N ASP A 123 -8.56 -13.29 -7.33
CA ASP A 123 -8.22 -14.29 -6.31
C ASP A 123 -8.60 -15.71 -6.77
N TYR A 124 -9.83 -15.89 -7.27
CA TYR A 124 -10.30 -17.17 -7.80
C TYR A 124 -9.54 -17.61 -9.06
N LEU A 125 -9.27 -16.69 -10.00
CA LEU A 125 -8.52 -16.99 -11.22
C LEU A 125 -7.06 -17.39 -10.94
N ALA A 126 -6.46 -16.85 -9.87
CA ALA A 126 -5.14 -17.24 -9.39
C ALA A 126 -5.12 -18.62 -8.70
N GLY A 127 -6.28 -19.25 -8.52
CA GLY A 127 -6.41 -20.54 -7.83
C GLY A 127 -6.33 -20.44 -6.31
N ALA A 128 -6.56 -19.25 -5.74
CA ALA A 128 -6.54 -19.10 -4.29
C ALA A 128 -7.74 -19.83 -3.64
N LYS A 129 -7.49 -20.45 -2.49
CA LYS A 129 -8.56 -20.85 -1.59
C LYS A 129 -9.12 -19.61 -0.90
N VAL A 130 -10.43 -19.43 -0.96
CA VAL A 130 -11.13 -18.28 -0.35
C VAL A 130 -11.98 -18.77 0.83
N SER A 131 -11.80 -18.15 2.00
CA SER A 131 -12.68 -18.34 3.16
C SER A 131 -13.33 -17.02 3.54
N LEU A 132 -14.65 -16.97 3.48
CA LEU A 132 -15.45 -15.78 3.78
C LEU A 132 -15.98 -15.86 5.21
N TYR A 133 -15.70 -14.83 6.01
CA TYR A 133 -16.14 -14.73 7.40
C TYR A 133 -17.08 -13.53 7.59
N PRO A 134 -18.17 -13.66 8.38
CA PRO A 134 -18.95 -12.52 8.83
C PRO A 134 -18.06 -11.48 9.52
N LEU A 135 -18.38 -10.18 9.35
CA LEU A 135 -17.55 -9.08 9.86
C LEU A 135 -17.21 -9.22 11.35
N GLN A 136 -18.20 -9.54 12.20
CA GLN A 136 -17.99 -9.68 13.64
C GLN A 136 -17.06 -10.84 14.00
N GLU A 137 -17.22 -11.98 13.32
CA GLU A 137 -16.34 -13.12 13.51
C GLU A 137 -14.92 -12.79 13.03
N TYR A 138 -14.79 -12.18 11.85
CA TYR A 138 -13.50 -11.77 11.31
C TYR A 138 -12.75 -10.84 12.27
N LEU A 139 -13.41 -9.79 12.77
CA LEU A 139 -12.75 -8.81 13.64
C LEU A 139 -12.34 -9.39 15.00
N SER A 140 -13.16 -10.28 15.57
CA SER A 140 -12.92 -10.85 16.90
C SER A 140 -11.99 -12.05 16.93
N ARG A 141 -11.86 -12.78 15.81
CA ARG A 141 -11.15 -14.06 15.75
C ARG A 141 -10.01 -14.13 14.74
N LEU A 142 -9.61 -13.01 14.12
CA LEU A 142 -8.62 -13.04 13.04
C LEU A 142 -7.32 -13.78 13.42
N PRO A 143 -6.70 -13.55 14.60
CA PRO A 143 -5.51 -14.30 15.01
C PRO A 143 -5.76 -15.80 15.13
N GLU A 144 -6.89 -16.22 15.70
CA GLU A 144 -7.28 -17.61 15.86
C GLU A 144 -7.53 -18.27 14.49
N LEU A 145 -8.16 -17.56 13.54
CA LEU A 145 -8.40 -18.06 12.19
C LEU A 145 -7.08 -18.35 11.46
N PHE A 146 -6.06 -17.50 11.61
CA PHE A 146 -4.72 -17.80 11.07
C PHE A 146 -4.15 -19.08 11.68
N GLN A 147 -4.19 -19.21 13.01
CA GLN A 147 -3.68 -20.40 13.71
C GLN A 147 -4.40 -21.68 13.30
N GLU A 148 -5.74 -21.63 13.18
CA GLU A 148 -6.56 -22.75 12.73
C GLU A 148 -6.14 -23.23 11.34
N TRP A 149 -5.91 -22.31 10.40
CA TRP A 149 -5.48 -22.67 9.04
C TRP A 149 -4.02 -23.13 8.97
N GLU A 150 -3.12 -22.55 9.76
CA GLU A 150 -1.75 -23.06 9.88
C GLU A 150 -1.75 -24.51 10.37
N GLN A 151 -2.52 -24.82 11.42
CA GLN A 151 -2.66 -26.19 11.93
C GLN A 151 -3.32 -27.12 10.92
N HIS A 152 -4.33 -26.64 10.17
CA HIS A 152 -4.96 -27.41 9.11
C HIS A 152 -3.96 -27.85 8.03
N TYR A 153 -3.11 -26.95 7.55
CA TYR A 153 -2.10 -27.29 6.55
C TYR A 153 -0.98 -28.16 7.14
N LEU A 154 -0.60 -27.93 8.40
CA LEU A 154 0.38 -28.77 9.10
C LEU A 154 -0.10 -30.23 9.20
N GLN A 155 -1.37 -30.46 9.53
CA GLN A 155 -1.97 -31.79 9.58
C GLN A 155 -2.01 -32.50 8.21
N GLN A 156 -1.91 -31.75 7.11
CA GLN A 156 -1.81 -32.27 5.75
C GLN A 156 -0.35 -32.47 5.29
N GLY A 157 0.62 -32.32 6.19
CA GLY A 157 2.05 -32.43 5.85
C GLY A 157 2.60 -31.23 5.09
N SER A 158 1.93 -30.07 5.17
CA SER A 158 2.31 -28.83 4.50
C SER A 158 2.72 -27.77 5.52
N LYS A 159 3.50 -26.79 5.08
CA LYS A 159 3.86 -25.62 5.91
C LYS A 159 3.30 -24.34 5.31
N ALA A 160 2.58 -23.58 6.14
CA ALA A 160 2.03 -22.29 5.77
C ALA A 160 2.84 -21.13 6.38
N LEU A 161 2.87 -19.99 5.69
CA LEU A 161 3.33 -18.71 6.21
C LEU A 161 2.14 -17.76 6.31
N SER A 162 1.81 -17.33 7.53
CA SER A 162 0.82 -16.27 7.76
C SER A 162 1.40 -14.89 7.45
N ILE A 163 0.64 -14.12 6.68
CA ILE A 163 0.97 -12.76 6.25
C ILE A 163 -0.10 -11.83 6.82
N PRO A 164 0.25 -10.87 7.69
CA PRO A 164 -0.71 -9.97 8.29
C PRO A 164 -1.33 -9.04 7.24
N THR A 165 -2.44 -8.39 7.58
CA THR A 165 -3.18 -7.48 6.69
C THR A 165 -2.22 -6.51 5.98
N GLY A 166 -2.20 -6.58 4.65
CA GLY A 166 -1.39 -5.70 3.80
C GLY A 166 0.12 -5.98 3.78
N GLY A 167 0.56 -7.10 4.36
CA GLY A 167 1.97 -7.41 4.59
C GLY A 167 2.63 -6.31 5.43
N SER A 168 1.95 -5.85 6.48
CA SER A 168 2.39 -4.73 7.30
C SER A 168 2.93 -5.24 8.64
N ASP A 169 4.20 -5.61 8.60
CA ASP A 169 5.02 -6.06 9.72
C ASP A 169 6.51 -5.78 9.43
N GLY A 170 7.40 -6.20 10.33
CA GLY A 170 8.84 -5.99 10.22
C GLY A 170 9.51 -6.67 9.02
N LEU A 171 8.87 -7.69 8.42
CA LEU A 171 9.35 -8.31 7.17
C LEU A 171 8.88 -7.49 5.95
N GLY A 172 7.61 -7.08 5.93
CA GLY A 172 7.03 -6.36 4.81
C GLY A 172 7.58 -4.95 4.60
N VAL A 173 8.06 -4.28 5.65
CA VAL A 173 8.63 -2.92 5.54
C VAL A 173 9.85 -2.84 4.62
N TRP A 174 10.62 -3.92 4.48
CA TRP A 174 11.77 -3.98 3.56
C TRP A 174 11.41 -3.63 2.12
N GLY A 175 10.18 -3.94 1.69
CA GLY A 175 9.66 -3.56 0.38
C GLY A 175 9.73 -2.06 0.12
N TYR A 176 9.42 -1.24 1.13
CA TYR A 176 9.42 0.21 1.01
C TYR A 176 10.68 0.91 1.52
N ILE A 177 11.52 0.21 2.29
CA ILE A 177 12.92 0.64 2.46
C ILE A 177 13.62 0.63 1.09
N ALA A 178 13.49 -0.46 0.33
CA ALA A 178 14.01 -0.53 -1.04
C ALA A 178 13.27 0.41 -2.01
N GLY A 179 11.95 0.58 -1.84
CA GLY A 179 11.16 1.49 -2.66
C GLY A 179 11.56 2.95 -2.51
N VAL A 180 11.91 3.40 -1.30
CA VAL A 180 12.40 4.77 -1.08
C VAL A 180 13.82 4.95 -1.60
N GLU A 181 14.71 3.98 -1.43
CA GLU A 181 16.05 4.06 -2.04
C GLU A 181 15.95 4.28 -3.56
N GLU A 182 15.08 3.53 -4.22
CA GLU A 182 14.77 3.71 -5.65
C GLU A 182 14.18 5.10 -5.96
N LEU A 183 13.17 5.55 -5.19
CA LEU A 183 12.51 6.84 -5.39
C LEU A 183 13.48 8.02 -5.24
N ILE A 184 14.32 8.00 -4.22
CA ILE A 184 15.30 9.05 -3.95
C ILE A 184 16.31 9.14 -5.09
N GLU A 185 16.78 7.99 -5.60
CA GLU A 185 17.66 7.98 -6.77
C GLU A 185 16.97 8.52 -8.03
N ASP A 186 15.67 8.24 -8.23
CA ASP A 186 14.91 8.86 -9.32
C ASP A 186 14.82 10.38 -9.20
N CYS A 187 14.56 10.90 -7.99
CA CYS A 187 14.49 12.34 -7.74
C CYS A 187 15.84 13.00 -8.02
N ARG A 188 16.95 12.39 -7.57
CA ARG A 188 18.30 12.88 -7.85
C ARG A 188 18.60 12.92 -9.35
N ARG A 189 18.14 11.92 -10.12
CA ARG A 189 18.26 11.91 -11.58
C ARG A 189 17.48 13.03 -12.26
N GLU A 190 16.33 13.39 -11.70
CA GLU A 190 15.53 14.56 -12.12
C GLU A 190 16.06 15.89 -11.56
N GLY A 191 17.14 15.86 -10.78
CA GLY A 191 17.85 17.05 -10.30
C GLY A 191 17.28 17.67 -9.02
N PHE A 192 16.54 16.92 -8.20
CA PHE A 192 16.01 17.42 -6.92
C PHE A 192 16.07 16.39 -5.79
N SER A 193 15.98 16.86 -4.56
CA SER A 193 15.70 16.01 -3.39
C SER A 193 14.25 16.26 -2.96
N PRO A 194 13.45 15.23 -2.68
CA PRO A 194 12.05 15.43 -2.32
C PRO A 194 11.93 15.92 -0.88
N GLU A 195 11.16 17.00 -0.66
CA GLU A 195 10.84 17.47 0.69
C GLU A 195 9.67 16.69 1.28
N HIS A 196 8.76 16.22 0.42
CA HIS A 196 7.55 15.53 0.81
C HIS A 196 7.32 14.26 0.00
N LEU A 197 7.10 13.15 0.71
CA LEU A 197 6.63 11.89 0.14
C LEU A 197 5.24 11.59 0.67
N VAL A 198 4.25 11.50 -0.21
CA VAL A 198 2.84 11.33 0.16
C VAL A 198 2.32 9.98 -0.30
N CYS A 199 1.61 9.26 0.57
CA CYS A 199 0.98 7.99 0.21
C CYS A 199 -0.34 7.77 0.97
N ALA A 200 -1.14 6.79 0.52
CA ALA A 200 -2.30 6.32 1.27
C ALA A 200 -1.88 5.34 2.40
N SER A 201 -2.45 5.51 3.59
CA SER A 201 -2.22 4.66 4.76
C SER A 201 -3.50 3.90 5.15
N GLY A 202 -3.47 2.58 4.99
CA GLY A 202 -4.58 1.68 5.40
C GLY A 202 -4.17 0.53 6.31
N SER A 203 -2.94 0.02 6.21
CA SER A 203 -2.39 -0.98 7.16
C SER A 203 -1.03 -0.56 7.74
N GLY A 204 -0.57 0.66 7.43
CA GLY A 204 0.68 1.23 7.95
C GLY A 204 1.97 0.85 7.21
N GLY A 205 2.15 -0.42 6.81
CA GLY A 205 3.49 -0.91 6.44
C GLY A 205 4.16 -0.26 5.21
N THR A 206 3.41 0.41 4.32
CA THR A 206 4.01 1.23 3.25
C THR A 206 4.67 2.46 3.84
N GLN A 207 3.91 3.24 4.61
CA GLN A 207 4.40 4.44 5.30
C GLN A 207 5.54 4.07 6.25
N ALA A 208 5.42 2.99 7.03
CA ALA A 208 6.47 2.55 7.94
C ALA A 208 7.78 2.26 7.20
N GLY A 209 7.73 1.51 6.10
CA GLY A 209 8.92 1.24 5.28
C GLY A 209 9.48 2.48 4.61
N MET A 210 8.62 3.42 4.20
CA MET A 210 9.08 4.69 3.61
C MET A 210 9.78 5.57 4.63
N THR A 211 9.17 5.80 5.80
CA THR A 211 9.74 6.62 6.86
C THR A 211 11.05 6.02 7.39
N LEU A 212 11.08 4.70 7.61
CA LEU A 212 12.29 3.99 8.00
C LEU A 212 13.37 4.08 6.90
N GLY A 213 12.99 3.92 5.64
CA GLY A 213 13.89 4.04 4.49
C GLY A 213 14.55 5.41 4.40
N CYS A 214 13.78 6.50 4.51
CA CYS A 214 14.32 7.87 4.53
C CYS A 214 15.35 8.04 5.66
N GLN A 215 15.04 7.61 6.89
CA GLN A 215 15.96 7.75 8.01
C GLN A 215 17.23 6.90 7.87
N LEU A 216 17.12 5.69 7.32
CA LEU A 216 18.30 4.84 7.06
C LEU A 216 19.22 5.46 6.00
N LEU A 217 18.65 6.14 5.01
CA LEU A 217 19.40 6.82 3.95
C LEU A 217 19.93 8.20 4.38
N GLY A 218 19.45 8.73 5.51
CA GLY A 218 19.76 10.09 5.97
C GLY A 218 19.06 11.18 5.14
N GLU A 219 17.88 10.86 4.59
CA GLU A 219 17.05 11.79 3.84
C GLU A 219 16.07 12.51 4.76
N ASP A 220 15.99 13.83 4.63
CA ASP A 220 15.12 14.70 5.46
C ASP A 220 13.66 14.76 4.97
N ALA A 221 13.32 13.98 3.93
CA ALA A 221 11.99 13.97 3.34
C ALA A 221 10.90 13.61 4.36
N GLN A 222 9.90 14.48 4.51
CA GLN A 222 8.73 14.24 5.35
C GLN A 222 7.79 13.26 4.67
N VAL A 223 7.61 12.07 5.27
CA VAL A 223 6.65 11.07 4.80
C VAL A 223 5.28 11.34 5.44
N THR A 224 4.28 11.62 4.62
CA THR A 224 2.90 11.85 5.05
C THR A 224 1.97 10.75 4.55
N GLY A 225 1.37 10.03 5.49
CA GLY A 225 0.33 9.05 5.21
C GLY A 225 -1.06 9.66 5.31
N TYR A 226 -1.83 9.65 4.22
CA TYR A 226 -3.24 9.99 4.26
C TYR A 226 -4.04 8.75 4.65
N ALA A 227 -4.62 8.77 5.84
CA ALA A 227 -5.38 7.67 6.40
C ALA A 227 -6.65 7.41 5.56
N VAL A 228 -6.99 6.14 5.41
CA VAL A 228 -8.23 5.70 4.71
C VAL A 228 -9.21 5.00 5.65
N CYS A 229 -8.80 4.81 6.89
CA CYS A 229 -9.48 4.22 8.05
C CYS A 229 -8.74 4.66 9.31
N ASP A 230 -9.30 4.38 10.49
CA ASP A 230 -8.66 4.66 11.79
C ASP A 230 -8.18 6.12 11.93
N ASP A 231 -7.38 6.45 12.94
CA ASP A 231 -6.93 7.83 13.20
C ASP A 231 -5.40 8.00 13.13
N GLU A 232 -4.93 9.24 13.22
CA GLU A 232 -3.49 9.59 13.25
C GLU A 232 -2.76 8.80 14.35
N GLY A 233 -3.33 8.72 15.55
CA GLY A 233 -2.73 8.02 16.69
C GLY A 233 -2.51 6.53 16.42
N TYR A 234 -3.51 5.87 15.83
CA TYR A 234 -3.43 4.48 15.41
C TYR A 234 -2.27 4.25 14.43
N PHE A 235 -2.16 5.05 13.36
CA PHE A 235 -1.14 4.83 12.35
C PHE A 235 0.27 5.21 12.79
N VAL A 236 0.43 6.24 13.63
CA VAL A 236 1.72 6.55 14.26
C VAL A 236 2.20 5.37 15.11
N ASN A 237 1.30 4.79 15.93
CA ASN A 237 1.61 3.59 16.70
C ASN A 237 1.93 2.40 15.78
N LYS A 238 1.15 2.18 14.72
CA LYS A 238 1.36 1.08 13.77
C LYS A 238 2.72 1.16 13.08
N VAL A 239 3.17 2.37 12.72
CA VAL A 239 4.52 2.58 12.17
C VAL A 239 5.58 2.17 13.19
N CYS A 240 5.43 2.60 14.45
CA CYS A 240 6.38 2.26 15.52
C CYS A 240 6.41 0.75 15.80
N GLU A 241 5.25 0.07 15.75
CA GLU A 241 5.13 -1.37 15.89
C GLU A 241 5.85 -2.11 14.76
N ASP A 242 5.65 -1.71 13.50
CA ASP A 242 6.31 -2.33 12.34
C ASP A 242 7.82 -2.15 12.38
N VAL A 243 8.30 -0.97 12.78
CA VAL A 243 9.73 -0.70 12.95
C VAL A 243 10.29 -1.50 14.13
N SER A 244 9.56 -1.63 15.23
CA SER A 244 9.98 -2.45 16.38
C SER A 244 10.06 -3.94 16.02
N ASP A 245 9.11 -4.43 15.22
CA ASP A 245 9.14 -5.78 14.67
C ASP A 245 10.33 -5.99 13.73
N TRP A 246 10.65 -5.00 12.89
CA TRP A 246 11.83 -5.01 12.02
C TRP A 246 13.13 -5.12 12.82
N TYR A 247 13.32 -4.30 13.87
CA TYR A 247 14.47 -4.39 14.77
C TYR A 247 14.61 -5.77 15.40
N ARG A 248 13.49 -6.36 15.84
CA ARG A 248 13.46 -7.68 16.48
C ARG A 248 13.79 -8.81 15.53
N ARG A 249 13.36 -8.73 14.27
CA ARG A 249 13.55 -9.78 13.27
C ARG A 249 14.92 -9.74 12.59
N TYR A 250 15.53 -8.56 12.48
CA TYR A 250 16.78 -8.36 11.73
C TYR A 250 17.85 -7.57 12.50
N PRO A 251 18.14 -7.89 13.78
CA PRO A 251 19.06 -7.10 14.60
C PRO A 251 20.46 -6.98 13.99
N GLU A 252 20.89 -7.98 13.21
CA GLU A 252 22.17 -8.00 12.50
C GLU A 252 22.24 -7.10 11.27
N LEU A 253 21.08 -6.70 10.71
CA LEU A 253 20.98 -5.82 9.54
C LEU A 253 20.78 -4.35 9.91
N VAL A 254 20.57 -4.06 11.21
CA VAL A 254 20.43 -2.70 11.73
C VAL A 254 21.79 -1.99 11.69
N PRO A 255 21.91 -0.81 11.04
CA PRO A 255 23.16 -0.05 11.08
C PRO A 255 23.57 0.30 12.51
N LYS A 256 24.88 0.20 12.82
CA LYS A 256 25.39 0.49 14.16
C LYS A 256 25.05 1.93 14.58
N GLY A 257 24.41 2.07 15.75
CA GLY A 257 24.02 3.37 16.29
C GLY A 257 22.74 3.96 15.69
N PHE A 258 22.07 3.26 14.77
CA PHE A 258 20.79 3.71 14.21
C PHE A 258 19.68 3.64 15.26
N VAL A 259 19.03 4.78 15.49
CA VAL A 259 17.85 4.89 16.35
C VAL A 259 16.73 5.53 15.52
N PHE A 260 15.63 4.81 15.37
CA PHE A 260 14.46 5.33 14.68
C PHE A 260 13.86 6.51 15.46
N ASN A 261 13.65 7.62 14.76
CA ASN A 261 12.93 8.77 15.29
C ASN A 261 11.47 8.72 14.84
N LYS A 262 10.53 8.69 15.80
CA LYS A 262 9.10 8.67 15.47
C LYS A 262 8.52 10.06 15.20
N ASP A 263 9.19 11.13 15.61
CA ASP A 263 8.66 12.50 15.52
C ASP A 263 8.34 12.93 14.07
N PRO A 264 9.11 12.52 13.04
CA PRO A 264 8.79 12.77 11.64
C PRO A 264 7.68 11.86 11.07
N VAL A 265 7.02 11.00 11.85
CA VAL A 265 5.90 10.20 11.33
C VAL A 265 4.66 11.10 11.26
N LYS A 266 4.24 11.49 10.04
CA LYS A 266 3.04 12.31 9.86
C LYS A 266 1.89 11.52 9.25
N VAL A 267 0.70 11.63 9.86
CA VAL A 267 -0.55 11.07 9.34
C VAL A 267 -1.59 12.19 9.24
N VAL A 268 -2.44 12.12 8.22
CA VAL A 268 -3.55 13.03 7.96
C VAL A 268 -4.81 12.18 7.86
N ASP A 269 -5.75 12.34 8.79
CA ASP A 269 -6.97 11.54 8.93
C ASP A 269 -8.26 12.31 8.63
N GLU A 270 -8.16 13.58 8.26
CA GLU A 270 -9.30 14.47 7.98
C GLU A 270 -10.07 14.09 6.69
N TYR A 271 -9.49 13.27 5.82
CA TYR A 271 -10.01 12.96 4.47
C TYR A 271 -10.50 11.51 4.31
N ILE A 272 -10.73 10.79 5.42
CA ILE A 272 -11.25 9.42 5.40
C ILE A 272 -12.68 9.37 4.83
N GLY A 273 -13.48 10.41 5.07
CA GLY A 273 -14.89 10.44 4.69
C GLY A 273 -15.76 9.51 5.55
N PRO A 274 -16.85 8.94 5.00
CA PRO A 274 -17.83 8.15 5.77
C PRO A 274 -17.27 6.84 6.37
N GLY A 275 -16.06 6.45 6.02
CA GLY A 275 -15.38 5.26 6.54
C GLY A 275 -14.58 4.50 5.48
N TYR A 276 -13.97 3.40 5.92
CA TYR A 276 -13.16 2.56 5.05
C TYR A 276 -13.96 2.01 3.87
N ALA A 277 -13.36 2.07 2.67
CA ALA A 277 -13.95 1.63 1.40
C ALA A 277 -15.26 2.33 0.96
N ILE A 278 -15.63 3.42 1.63
CA ILE A 278 -16.75 4.29 1.23
C ILE A 278 -16.14 5.62 0.76
N ALA A 279 -16.25 5.91 -0.54
CA ALA A 279 -15.83 7.18 -1.13
C ALA A 279 -17.00 8.16 -1.22
N THR A 280 -16.70 9.46 -1.14
CA THR A 280 -17.66 10.54 -1.40
C THR A 280 -17.64 10.95 -2.87
N ASP A 281 -18.62 11.74 -3.30
CA ASP A 281 -18.66 12.27 -4.66
C ASP A 281 -17.42 13.10 -5.00
N GLU A 282 -16.84 13.82 -4.04
CA GLU A 282 -15.61 14.60 -4.22
C GLU A 282 -14.44 13.69 -4.58
N ILE A 283 -14.33 12.53 -3.92
CA ILE A 283 -13.28 11.53 -4.22
C ILE A 283 -13.49 10.98 -5.63
N TYR A 284 -14.71 10.59 -6.01
CA TYR A 284 -14.99 10.11 -7.36
C TYR A 284 -14.68 11.18 -8.43
N ARG A 285 -15.07 12.44 -8.19
CA ARG A 285 -14.75 13.57 -9.07
C ARG A 285 -13.25 13.81 -9.17
N ALA A 286 -12.50 13.73 -8.06
CA ALA A 286 -11.04 13.89 -8.05
C ALA A 286 -10.34 12.80 -8.87
N ILE A 287 -10.78 11.54 -8.74
CA ILE A 287 -10.27 10.42 -9.53
C ILE A 287 -10.55 10.62 -11.02
N ALA A 288 -11.79 10.96 -11.38
CA ALA A 288 -12.15 11.21 -12.78
C ALA A 288 -11.38 12.40 -13.36
N MET A 289 -11.22 13.48 -12.59
CA MET A 289 -10.46 14.66 -12.96
C MET A 289 -9.00 14.32 -13.25
N LEU A 290 -8.34 13.55 -12.38
CA LEU A 290 -6.95 13.15 -12.59
C LEU A 290 -6.81 12.25 -13.83
N ALA A 291 -7.75 11.31 -14.04
CA ALA A 291 -7.78 10.46 -15.22
C ALA A 291 -7.92 11.29 -16.51
N GLN A 292 -8.78 12.32 -16.51
CA GLN A 292 -8.99 13.20 -17.66
C GLN A 292 -7.82 14.14 -17.94
N GLN A 293 -7.10 14.57 -16.90
CA GLN A 293 -6.01 15.54 -17.06
C GLN A 293 -4.67 14.86 -17.33
N GLU A 294 -4.36 13.78 -16.62
CA GLU A 294 -3.04 13.14 -16.62
C GLU A 294 -3.06 11.68 -17.12
N GLY A 295 -4.24 11.12 -17.44
CA GLY A 295 -4.35 9.72 -17.86
C GLY A 295 -4.08 8.71 -16.74
N LEU A 296 -4.16 9.14 -15.47
CA LEU A 296 -3.88 8.30 -14.31
C LEU A 296 -5.14 7.85 -13.60
N LEU A 297 -5.25 6.55 -13.36
CA LEU A 297 -6.40 5.94 -12.69
C LEU A 297 -6.05 5.57 -11.25
N LEU A 298 -6.67 6.29 -10.32
CA LEU A 298 -6.64 5.98 -8.89
C LEU A 298 -7.86 5.15 -8.48
N ASP A 299 -7.79 4.53 -7.30
CA ASP A 299 -8.89 3.77 -6.73
C ASP A 299 -9.68 4.56 -5.67
N PRO A 300 -10.99 4.30 -5.50
CA PRO A 300 -11.82 5.03 -4.53
C PRO A 300 -11.54 4.72 -3.05
N VAL A 301 -10.86 3.60 -2.76
CA VAL A 301 -10.65 3.16 -1.37
C VAL A 301 -9.40 3.79 -0.79
N TYR A 302 -8.31 3.85 -1.57
CA TYR A 302 -7.00 4.27 -1.09
C TYR A 302 -6.50 5.54 -1.78
N THR A 303 -5.99 5.36 -2.99
CA THR A 303 -5.18 6.38 -3.66
C THR A 303 -5.99 7.61 -4.03
N GLY A 304 -7.27 7.47 -4.35
CA GLY A 304 -8.17 8.59 -4.58
C GLY A 304 -8.40 9.44 -3.33
N LYS A 305 -8.53 8.83 -2.15
CA LYS A 305 -8.66 9.57 -0.87
C LYS A 305 -7.40 10.33 -0.54
N ALA A 306 -6.25 9.67 -0.65
CA ALA A 306 -4.96 10.29 -0.38
C ALA A 306 -4.66 11.44 -1.35
N PHE A 307 -4.94 11.25 -2.64
CA PHE A 307 -4.75 12.28 -3.65
C PHE A 307 -5.68 13.47 -3.42
N TYR A 308 -6.97 13.21 -3.13
CA TYR A 308 -7.92 14.26 -2.78
C TYR A 308 -7.45 15.05 -1.55
N GLY A 309 -7.07 14.37 -0.47
CA GLY A 309 -6.57 15.01 0.74
C GLY A 309 -5.30 15.84 0.50
N MET A 310 -4.38 15.35 -0.31
CA MET A 310 -3.17 16.07 -0.72
C MET A 310 -3.54 17.39 -1.44
N LEU A 311 -4.46 17.36 -2.40
CA LEU A 311 -4.90 18.58 -3.09
C LEU A 311 -5.57 19.58 -2.14
N GLN A 312 -6.38 19.10 -1.20
CA GLN A 312 -7.01 19.95 -0.18
C GLN A 312 -6.00 20.60 0.76
N ASP A 313 -4.92 19.89 1.09
CA ASP A 313 -3.84 20.42 1.93
C ASP A 313 -2.97 21.44 1.21
N ILE A 314 -2.73 21.23 -0.08
CA ILE A 314 -2.07 22.23 -0.94
C ILE A 314 -2.91 23.51 -1.01
N GLU A 315 -4.22 23.39 -1.24
CA GLU A 315 -5.14 24.53 -1.24
C GLU A 315 -5.17 25.29 0.10
N LYS A 316 -5.02 24.58 1.22
CA LYS A 316 -4.88 25.17 2.56
C LYS A 316 -3.50 25.78 2.84
N GLY A 317 -2.58 25.74 1.88
CA GLY A 317 -1.23 26.28 2.01
C GLY A 317 -0.27 25.43 2.85
N ARG A 318 -0.61 24.15 3.14
CA ARG A 318 0.26 23.27 3.97
C ARG A 318 1.62 22.97 3.31
N TYR A 319 1.74 23.24 2.01
CA TYR A 319 2.96 23.01 1.22
C TYR A 319 3.47 24.27 0.51
N ALA A 320 3.06 25.47 0.94
CA ALA A 320 3.34 26.73 0.21
C ALA A 320 4.83 27.12 0.14
N ASP A 321 5.68 26.52 0.98
CA ASP A 321 7.12 26.79 1.04
C ASP A 321 7.96 25.62 0.49
N SER A 322 7.33 24.68 -0.23
CA SER A 322 7.98 23.51 -0.78
C SER A 322 8.17 23.63 -2.29
N ASP A 323 9.29 23.16 -2.80
CA ASP A 323 9.59 23.11 -4.23
C ASP A 323 9.02 21.84 -4.87
N ASN A 324 9.17 20.68 -4.21
CA ASN A 324 8.82 19.37 -4.79
C ASN A 324 8.12 18.43 -3.81
N LEU A 325 7.03 17.82 -4.29
CA LEU A 325 6.27 16.79 -3.58
C LEU A 325 6.09 15.57 -4.47
N VAL A 326 6.32 14.37 -3.94
CA VAL A 326 6.11 13.10 -4.65
C VAL A 326 4.91 12.36 -4.07
N PHE A 327 3.86 12.20 -4.87
CA PHE A 327 2.75 11.30 -4.58
C PHE A 327 3.12 9.86 -5.00
N VAL A 328 3.10 8.91 -4.08
CA VAL A 328 3.35 7.50 -4.37
C VAL A 328 2.04 6.82 -4.73
N HIS A 329 1.82 6.61 -6.03
CA HIS A 329 0.64 5.91 -6.52
C HIS A 329 0.79 4.41 -6.26
N THR A 330 0.22 3.95 -5.15
CA THR A 330 0.36 2.56 -4.67
C THR A 330 -0.49 1.51 -5.40
N GLY A 331 -1.08 1.83 -6.55
CA GLY A 331 -2.00 0.95 -7.29
C GLY A 331 -3.44 0.97 -6.78
N GLY A 332 -4.19 -0.09 -7.06
CA GLY A 332 -5.56 -0.31 -6.55
C GLY A 332 -6.66 -0.31 -7.61
N GLN A 333 -6.31 -0.18 -8.90
CA GLN A 333 -7.22 0.08 -10.02
C GLN A 333 -8.39 -0.91 -10.14
N PHE A 334 -8.18 -2.17 -9.77
CA PHE A 334 -9.26 -3.17 -9.76
C PHE A 334 -10.41 -2.80 -8.83
N GLY A 335 -10.18 -1.97 -7.81
CA GLY A 335 -11.20 -1.44 -6.91
C GLY A 335 -12.14 -0.43 -7.56
N VAL A 336 -11.84 0.08 -8.76
CA VAL A 336 -12.72 0.98 -9.53
C VAL A 336 -13.97 0.25 -9.99
N PHE A 337 -13.84 -0.97 -10.53
CA PHE A 337 -14.96 -1.68 -11.17
C PHE A 337 -16.10 -2.06 -10.19
N PRO A 338 -15.82 -2.56 -8.98
CA PRO A 338 -16.87 -2.81 -7.99
C PRO A 338 -17.57 -1.54 -7.49
N GLN A 339 -16.97 -0.35 -7.68
CA GLN A 339 -17.53 0.95 -7.29
C GLN A 339 -17.97 1.80 -8.50
N ARG A 340 -18.13 1.20 -9.68
CA ARG A 340 -18.48 1.88 -10.94
C ARG A 340 -19.65 2.87 -10.80
N ASP A 341 -20.66 2.55 -10.01
CA ASP A 341 -21.84 3.40 -9.83
C ASP A 341 -21.52 4.79 -9.23
N GLY A 342 -20.43 4.92 -8.46
CA GLY A 342 -19.98 6.20 -7.93
C GLY A 342 -19.44 7.16 -9.00
N PHE A 343 -19.10 6.65 -10.18
CA PHE A 343 -18.61 7.43 -11.30
C PHE A 343 -19.69 7.86 -12.30
N LYS A 344 -20.98 7.63 -12.01
CA LYS A 344 -22.08 8.00 -12.92
C LYS A 344 -22.05 9.46 -13.37
N ASN A 345 -21.69 10.37 -12.45
CA ASN A 345 -21.56 11.79 -12.71
C ASN A 345 -20.33 12.17 -13.56
N SER A 346 -19.48 11.19 -13.91
CA SER A 346 -18.28 11.37 -14.73
C SER A 346 -18.44 10.85 -16.16
N TRP A 347 -19.60 10.25 -16.50
CA TRP A 347 -19.86 9.63 -17.80
C TRP A 347 -20.75 10.49 -18.73
N GLY A 348 -21.22 11.67 -18.27
CA GLY A 348 -21.96 12.69 -19.03
C GLY A 348 -22.24 13.94 -18.17
N ASP A 349 -22.44 15.15 -18.70
CA ASP A 349 -22.54 15.59 -20.11
C ASP A 349 -21.23 16.16 -20.69
#